data_AF-A0A2K6U1A3-F1
#
_entry.id   AF-A0A2K6U1A3-F1
#
_cell.length_a   1.000
_cell.length_b   1.000
_cell.length_c   1.000
_cell.angle_alpha   90.00
_cell.angle_beta   90.00
_cell.angle_gamma   90.00
#
_symmetry.space_group_name_H-M   'P 1'
#
loop_
_entity.id
_entity.type
_entity.pdbx_description
1 polymer ?
#
loop_
_entity_poly.entity_id
_entity_poly.type
_entity_poly.pdbx_seq_one_letter_code
_entity_poly.pdbx_strand_id
1 'polypeptide(L)'
;MELWRQLSQAGLVPPELGPPPRALREVSPVEIPGQTLTTAGADAGGAWDSLLWICEELGNLRQMDVQLLGQLCRLGLEMGALREELVTMLDEEEEESGEEEEEDEEPQRKQEEEHLEACPAPQLPDFEITI
;
A
#
# COMPACT_ATOMS: atom_id res chain seq x y z
N MET A 1 -6.10 13.16 -6.27
CA MET A 1 -5.00 12.71 -7.15
C MET A 1 -3.60 13.06 -6.63
N GLU A 2 -3.42 14.07 -5.79
CA GLU A 2 -2.07 14.44 -5.30
C GLU A 2 -1.43 13.37 -4.41
N LEU A 3 -2.17 12.81 -3.45
CA LEU A 3 -1.66 11.73 -2.58
C LEU A 3 -1.20 10.50 -3.37
N TRP A 4 -1.92 10.14 -4.44
CA TRP A 4 -1.51 9.07 -5.34
C TRP A 4 -0.17 9.37 -6.03
N ARG A 5 0.03 10.62 -6.46
CA ARG A 5 1.30 11.07 -7.05
C ARG A 5 2.44 10.94 -6.05
N GLN A 6 2.23 11.37 -4.81
CA GLN A 6 3.21 11.26 -3.74
C GLN A 6 3.58 9.80 -3.45
N LEU A 7 2.58 8.93 -3.30
CA LEU A 7 2.79 7.49 -3.11
C LEU A 7 3.59 6.88 -4.27
N SER A 8 3.29 7.29 -5.51
CA SER A 8 4.01 6.85 -6.71
C SER A 8 5.46 7.32 -6.74
N GLN A 9 5.72 8.58 -6.35
CA GLN A 9 7.06 9.15 -6.29
C GLN A 9 7.92 8.51 -5.20
N ALA A 10 7.29 8.11 -4.10
CA ALA A 10 7.94 7.36 -3.03
C ALA A 10 8.21 5.89 -3.39
N GLY A 11 7.74 5.40 -4.55
CA GLY A 11 7.88 3.99 -4.92
C GLY A 11 7.05 3.04 -4.06
N LEU A 12 6.07 3.56 -3.32
CA LEU A 12 5.24 2.81 -2.36
C LEU A 12 3.94 2.26 -2.98
N VAL A 13 3.77 2.40 -4.29
CA VAL A 13 2.61 1.85 -5.00
C VAL A 13 2.78 0.33 -5.13
N PRO A 14 1.82 -0.48 -4.66
CA PRO A 14 1.88 -1.93 -4.85
C PRO A 14 1.93 -2.27 -6.35
N PRO A 15 2.82 -3.20 -6.78
CA PRO A 15 2.98 -3.55 -8.19
C PRO A 15 1.67 -3.99 -8.87
N GLU A 16 0.77 -4.59 -8.11
CA GLU A 16 -0.52 -5.14 -8.57
C GLU A 16 -1.58 -4.06 -8.80
N LEU A 17 -1.39 -2.86 -8.22
CA LEU A 17 -2.44 -1.85 -8.15
C LEU A 17 -2.59 -1.04 -9.44
N GLY A 18 -1.57 -1.04 -10.31
CA GLY A 18 -1.57 -0.31 -11.57
C GLY A 18 -1.88 1.19 -11.42
N PRO A 19 -2.13 1.92 -12.51
CA PRO A 19 -2.52 3.32 -12.42
C PRO A 19 -4.04 3.46 -12.12
N PRO A 20 -4.50 4.50 -11.41
CA PRO A 20 -5.89 4.60 -10.93
C PRO A 20 -6.89 4.56 -12.09
N PRO A 21 -8.09 4.00 -11.97
CA PRO A 21 -9.07 3.98 -13.07
C PRO A 21 -9.31 5.38 -13.66
N ARG A 22 -9.53 5.49 -14.98
CA ARG A 22 -9.79 6.80 -15.64
C ARG A 22 -10.99 7.52 -15.02
N ALA A 23 -11.98 6.76 -14.59
CA ALA A 23 -13.13 7.26 -13.84
C ALA A 23 -12.73 8.05 -12.58
N LEU A 24 -11.60 7.79 -11.94
CA LEU A 24 -11.14 8.58 -10.78
C LEU A 24 -10.25 9.77 -11.17
N ARG A 25 -9.73 9.80 -12.40
CA ARG A 25 -8.79 10.83 -12.88
C ARG A 25 -9.49 12.02 -13.51
N GLU A 26 -10.56 11.78 -14.25
CA GLU A 26 -11.29 12.82 -14.97
C GLU A 26 -12.30 13.51 -14.03
N VAL A 27 -12.62 14.79 -14.29
CA VAL A 27 -13.79 15.42 -13.65
C VAL A 27 -15.01 14.76 -14.28
N SER A 28 -15.98 14.33 -13.46
CA SER A 28 -17.15 13.64 -13.99
C SER A 28 -17.83 14.53 -15.03
N PRO A 29 -17.96 14.08 -16.29
CA PRO A 29 -18.88 14.70 -17.21
C PRO A 29 -20.27 14.22 -16.77
N VAL A 30 -20.77 14.72 -15.64
CA VAL A 30 -22.21 14.70 -15.40
C VAL A 30 -22.77 15.78 -16.33
N GLU A 31 -22.70 15.54 -17.64
CA GLU A 31 -23.62 16.14 -18.56
C GLU A 31 -24.96 15.53 -18.21
N ILE A 32 -25.71 16.24 -17.36
CA ILE A 32 -27.08 15.92 -17.01
C ILE A 32 -27.80 15.64 -18.35
N PRO A 33 -28.35 14.44 -18.58
CA PRO A 33 -28.97 14.07 -19.86
C PRO A 33 -30.11 15.01 -20.28
N GLY A 34 -30.56 15.88 -19.37
CA GLY A 34 -31.59 16.89 -19.59
C GLY A 34 -31.19 18.08 -20.49
N GLN A 35 -29.91 18.30 -20.81
CA GLN A 35 -29.52 19.41 -21.71
C GLN A 35 -29.60 19.06 -23.21
N THR A 36 -29.60 17.78 -23.58
CA THR A 36 -29.46 17.36 -24.99
C THR A 36 -30.72 16.69 -25.57
N LEU A 37 -31.77 16.46 -24.78
CA LEU A 37 -32.94 15.67 -25.21
C LEU A 37 -34.29 16.29 -24.77
N THR A 38 -34.54 17.56 -25.09
CA THR A 38 -35.88 18.15 -24.95
C THR A 38 -36.90 17.68 -26.01
N THR A 39 -36.65 16.55 -26.69
CA THR A 39 -37.47 16.07 -27.81
C THR A 39 -37.84 14.59 -27.69
N ALA A 40 -38.50 14.14 -26.62
CA ALA A 40 -39.24 12.86 -26.66
C ALA A 40 -40.27 12.72 -25.52
N GLY A 41 -41.55 12.89 -25.86
CA GLY A 41 -42.68 12.06 -25.40
C GLY A 41 -43.11 12.09 -23.92
N ALA A 42 -44.37 12.47 -23.68
CA ALA A 42 -45.03 12.63 -22.38
C ALA A 42 -45.22 11.35 -21.51
N ASP A 43 -44.60 10.21 -21.87
CA ASP A 43 -44.68 8.93 -21.12
C ASP A 43 -43.31 8.45 -20.59
N ALA A 44 -42.24 9.18 -20.90
CA ALA A 44 -40.89 8.79 -20.50
C ALA A 44 -40.49 9.30 -19.10
N GLY A 45 -41.34 10.10 -18.44
CA GLY A 45 -41.03 10.80 -17.18
C GLY A 45 -40.47 9.89 -16.09
N GLY A 46 -41.14 8.76 -15.80
CA GLY A 46 -40.68 7.84 -14.75
C GLY A 46 -39.39 7.06 -15.10
N ALA A 47 -39.15 6.77 -16.38
CA ALA A 47 -37.90 6.14 -16.82
C ALA A 47 -36.74 7.14 -16.80
N TRP A 48 -36.99 8.39 -17.14
CA TRP A 48 -36.01 9.48 -17.01
C TRP A 48 -35.64 9.75 -15.56
N ASP A 49 -36.61 9.76 -14.65
CA ASP A 49 -36.36 9.92 -13.21
C ASP A 49 -35.51 8.76 -12.67
N SER A 50 -35.79 7.54 -13.12
CA SER A 50 -34.99 6.34 -12.76
C SER A 50 -33.56 6.43 -13.28
N LEU A 51 -33.36 6.88 -14.52
CA LEU A 51 -32.03 7.07 -15.11
C LEU A 51 -31.26 8.19 -14.40
N LEU A 52 -31.94 9.29 -14.05
CA LEU A 52 -31.33 10.39 -13.31
C LEU A 52 -30.85 9.92 -11.92
N TRP A 53 -31.68 9.16 -11.21
CA TRP A 53 -31.29 8.55 -9.94
C TRP A 53 -30.08 7.62 -10.09
N ILE A 54 -30.06 6.74 -11.10
CA ILE A 54 -28.91 5.87 -11.37
C ILE A 54 -27.64 6.69 -11.62
N CYS A 55 -27.71 7.77 -12.40
CA CYS A 55 -26.57 8.64 -12.66
C CYS A 55 -26.06 9.33 -11.38
N GLU A 56 -26.97 9.77 -10.51
CA GLU A 56 -26.63 10.35 -9.21
C GLU A 56 -25.93 9.34 -8.30
N GLU A 57 -26.48 8.12 -8.17
CA GLU A 57 -25.86 7.06 -7.38
C GLU A 57 -24.48 6.65 -7.90
N LEU A 58 -24.30 6.58 -9.22
CA LEU A 58 -22.98 6.34 -9.82
C LEU A 58 -22.00 7.48 -9.49
N GLY A 59 -22.48 8.72 -9.43
CA GLY A 59 -21.69 9.86 -8.96
C GLY A 59 -21.27 9.71 -7.49
N ASN A 60 -22.20 9.30 -6.63
CA ASN A 60 -21.94 9.07 -5.20
C ASN A 60 -20.91 7.95 -4.99
N LEU A 61 -21.05 6.82 -5.70
CA LEU A 61 -20.10 5.70 -5.64
C LEU A 61 -18.71 6.13 -6.11
N ARG A 62 -18.63 6.86 -7.23
CA ARG A 62 -17.36 7.41 -7.72
C ARG A 62 -16.71 8.34 -6.69
N GLN A 63 -17.49 9.18 -6.01
CA GLN A 63 -16.97 10.05 -4.96
C GLN A 63 -16.41 9.24 -3.79
N MET A 64 -17.11 8.18 -3.37
CA MET A 64 -16.64 7.27 -2.33
C MET A 64 -15.33 6.59 -2.72
N ASP A 65 -15.20 6.12 -3.96
CA ASP A 65 -13.97 5.52 -4.48
C ASP A 65 -12.78 6.51 -4.44
N VAL A 66 -13.01 7.78 -4.79
CA VAL A 66 -11.97 8.82 -4.69
C VAL A 66 -11.54 9.04 -3.25
N GLN A 67 -12.48 9.05 -2.30
CA GLN A 67 -12.18 9.21 -0.87
C GLN A 67 -11.39 8.01 -0.34
N LEU A 68 -11.84 6.79 -0.64
CA LEU A 68 -11.18 5.55 -0.25
C LEU A 68 -9.75 5.49 -0.81
N LEU A 69 -9.56 5.79 -2.09
CA LEU A 69 -8.23 5.87 -2.70
C LEU A 69 -7.35 6.88 -1.96
N GLY A 70 -7.90 8.03 -1.58
CA GLY A 70 -7.20 9.03 -0.78
C GLY A 70 -6.74 8.51 0.59
N GLN A 71 -7.59 7.78 1.29
CA GLN A 71 -7.26 7.17 2.58
C GLN A 71 -6.17 6.10 2.44
N LEU A 72 -6.29 5.23 1.44
CA LEU A 72 -5.28 4.21 1.14
C LEU A 72 -3.92 4.83 0.81
N CYS A 73 -3.90 5.94 0.04
CA CYS A 73 -2.65 6.64 -0.25
C CYS A 73 -2.01 7.23 1.03
N ARG A 74 -2.80 7.80 1.95
CA ARG A 74 -2.28 8.32 3.23
C ARG A 74 -1.67 7.20 4.07
N LEU A 75 -2.40 6.10 4.22
CA LEU A 75 -1.92 4.95 4.98
C LEU A 75 -0.63 4.39 4.36
N GLY A 76 -0.56 4.29 3.03
CA GLY A 76 0.66 3.84 2.36
C GLY A 76 1.87 4.75 2.62
N LEU A 77 1.67 6.07 2.64
CA LEU A 77 2.72 7.03 2.98
C LEU A 77 3.15 6.92 4.45
N GLU A 78 2.20 6.78 5.38
CA GLU A 78 2.48 6.56 6.81
C GLU A 78 3.26 5.27 7.05
N MET A 79 2.88 4.18 6.37
CA MET A 79 3.62 2.92 6.41
C MET A 79 5.03 3.05 5.83
N GLY A 80 5.21 3.87 4.79
CA GLY A 80 6.54 4.19 4.25
C GLY A 80 7.42 4.87 5.28
N ALA A 81 6.91 5.93 5.93
CA ALA A 81 7.63 6.65 6.97
C ALA A 81 7.99 5.75 8.16
N LEU A 82 7.07 4.89 8.61
CA LEU A 82 7.35 3.93 9.68
C LEU A 82 8.42 2.91 9.31
N ARG A 83 8.49 2.47 8.04
CA ARG A 83 9.57 1.58 7.57
C ARG A 83 10.92 2.27 7.58
N GLU A 84 10.97 3.54 7.18
CA GLU A 84 12.20 4.34 7.25
C GLU A 84 12.65 4.53 8.70
N GLU A 85 11.74 4.88 9.61
CA GLU A 85 12.02 5.01 11.04
C GLU A 85 12.56 3.71 11.65
N LEU A 86 11.95 2.57 11.30
CA LEU A 86 12.44 1.25 11.74
C LEU A 86 13.86 0.97 11.23
N VAL A 87 14.15 1.25 9.95
CA VAL A 87 15.50 1.06 9.40
C VAL A 87 16.52 1.92 10.15
N THR A 88 16.20 3.19 10.39
CA THR A 88 17.10 4.09 11.15
C THR A 88 17.37 3.59 12.56
N MET A 89 16.36 3.10 13.29
CA MET A 89 16.58 2.55 14.63
C MET A 89 17.48 1.31 14.63
N LEU A 90 17.34 0.42 13.63
CA LEU A 90 18.21 -0.76 13.51
C LEU A 90 19.65 -0.36 13.17
N ASP A 91 19.85 0.60 12.26
CA ASP A 91 21.18 1.09 11.91
C ASP A 91 21.86 1.75 13.14
N GLU A 92 21.11 2.53 13.94
CA GLU A 92 21.60 3.14 15.19
C GLU A 92 21.95 2.09 16.27
N GLU A 93 21.14 1.03 16.42
CA GLU A 93 21.39 -0.06 17.38
C GLU A 93 22.63 -0.90 17.00
N GLU A 94 22.89 -1.09 15.69
CA GLU A 94 24.08 -1.81 15.22
C GLU A 94 25.37 -1.01 15.49
N GLU A 95 25.36 0.31 15.30
CA GLU A 95 26.52 1.19 15.63
C GLU A 95 26.83 1.23 17.14
N GLU A 96 25.82 1.26 18.02
CA GLU A 96 26.03 1.26 19.48
C GLU A 96 26.59 -0.09 19.98
N SER A 97 26.20 -1.21 19.35
CA SER A 97 26.70 -2.54 19.73
C SER A 97 28.13 -2.84 19.25
N GLY A 98 28.61 -2.16 18.21
CA GLY A 98 29.94 -2.36 17.64
C GLY A 98 31.08 -1.68 18.40
N GLU A 99 30.79 -0.77 19.33
CA GLU A 99 31.80 -0.03 20.10
C GLU A 99 32.20 -0.72 21.43
N GLU A 100 31.52 -1.80 21.84
CA GLU A 100 31.82 -2.51 23.10
C GLU A 100 32.74 -3.74 22.96
N GLU A 101 33.24 -4.08 21.76
CA GLU A 101 34.13 -5.24 21.53
C GLU A 101 35.61 -4.91 21.20
N GLU A 102 36.12 -3.73 21.55
CA GLU A 102 37.58 -3.44 21.48
C GLU A 102 38.19 -3.07 22.84
N GLU A 103 38.15 -3.98 23.81
CA GLU A 103 39.10 -3.94 24.94
C GLU A 103 39.33 -5.31 25.61
N ASP A 104 39.96 -6.27 24.91
CA ASP A 104 40.87 -7.25 25.55
C ASP A 104 41.79 -7.96 24.54
N GLU A 105 42.86 -7.29 24.07
CA GLU A 105 44.01 -7.99 23.51
C GLU A 105 44.95 -8.43 24.66
N GLU A 106 44.88 -9.71 25.06
CA GLU A 106 46.05 -10.41 25.60
C GLU A 106 46.29 -11.73 24.84
N PRO A 107 47.42 -11.91 24.14
CA PRO A 107 47.65 -13.07 23.30
C PRO A 107 48.30 -14.20 24.12
N GLN A 108 47.51 -15.19 24.58
CA GLN A 108 48.07 -16.42 25.13
C GLN A 108 47.85 -17.65 24.24
N ARG A 109 48.96 -18.04 23.62
CA ARG A 109 49.18 -19.19 22.76
C ARG A 109 48.85 -20.54 23.45
N LYS A 110 48.15 -21.37 22.67
CA LYS A 110 48.32 -22.82 22.42
C LYS A 110 47.53 -23.85 23.27
N GLN A 111 46.80 -24.67 22.50
CA GLN A 111 46.61 -26.13 22.52
C GLN A 111 45.22 -26.70 22.85
N GLU A 112 44.92 -27.77 22.10
CA GLU A 112 43.83 -28.78 22.21
C GLU A 112 42.51 -28.39 21.52
N GLU A 113 42.30 -28.75 20.25
CA GLU A 113 41.91 -30.06 19.71
C GLU A 113 40.43 -30.39 19.98
N GLU A 114 39.69 -30.61 18.87
CA GLU A 114 38.43 -31.36 18.80
C GLU A 114 37.15 -30.65 19.28
N HIS A 115 36.37 -30.10 18.34
CA HIS A 115 35.21 -30.81 17.76
C HIS A 115 34.32 -29.79 17.02
N LEU A 116 34.05 -30.07 15.74
CA LEU A 116 33.05 -29.38 14.95
C LEU A 116 31.67 -29.66 15.55
N GLU A 117 30.95 -28.65 16.01
CA GLU A 117 29.49 -28.74 16.15
C GLU A 117 28.86 -27.46 15.60
N ALA A 118 28.47 -27.54 14.33
CA ALA A 118 27.65 -26.53 13.68
C ALA A 118 26.35 -26.36 14.47
N CYS A 119 25.98 -25.12 14.78
CA CYS A 119 24.70 -24.78 15.38
C CYS A 119 23.56 -25.43 14.55
N PRO A 120 22.64 -26.18 15.17
CA PRO A 120 21.52 -26.74 14.42
C PRO A 120 20.62 -25.59 13.98
N ALA A 121 20.30 -25.56 12.68
CA ALA A 121 19.35 -24.61 12.12
C ALA A 121 17.96 -24.79 12.77
N PRO A 122 17.16 -23.73 12.94
CA PRO A 122 15.79 -23.85 13.42
C PRO A 122 14.97 -24.73 12.45
N GLN A 123 14.53 -25.90 12.93
CA GLN A 123 13.62 -26.76 12.18
C GLN A 123 12.26 -26.07 12.03
N LEU A 124 11.88 -25.77 10.80
CA LEU A 124 10.50 -25.38 10.47
C LEU A 124 9.57 -26.58 10.71
N PRO A 125 8.33 -26.38 11.21
CA PRO A 125 7.42 -27.50 11.43
C PRO A 125 6.93 -28.06 10.10
N ASP A 126 7.02 -29.38 9.95
CA ASP A 126 6.46 -30.11 8.82
C ASP A 126 4.94 -30.19 8.97
N PHE A 127 4.22 -29.17 8.50
CA PHE A 127 2.77 -29.27 8.36
C PHE A 127 2.47 -30.05 7.07
N GLU A 128 2.13 -31.32 7.24
CA GLU A 128 1.65 -32.19 6.16
C GLU A 128 0.31 -31.64 5.62
N ILE A 129 0.33 -30.97 4.47
CA ILE A 129 -0.88 -30.60 3.74
C ILE A 129 -1.37 -31.86 3.03
N THR A 130 -2.37 -32.53 3.60
CA THR A 130 -3.14 -33.54 2.88
C THR A 130 -4.00 -32.84 1.82
N ILE A 131 -3.84 -33.24 0.56
CA ILE A 131 -4.61 -32.74 -0.60
C ILE A 131 -5.89 -33.57 -0.75
#